data_AF-A0A835UJI9-F1
#
_entry.id   AF-A0A835UJI9-F1
#
_cell.length_a   1.000
_cell.length_b   1.000
_cell.length_c   1.000
_cell.angle_alpha   90.00
_cell.angle_beta   90.00
_cell.angle_gamma   90.00
#
_symmetry.space_group_name_H-M   'P 1'
#
loop_
_entity.id
_entity.type
_entity.pdbx_description
1 polymer ?
#
loop_
_entity_poly.entity_id
_entity_poly.type
_entity_poly.pdbx_seq_one_letter_code
_entity_poly.pdbx_strand_id
1 'polypeptide(L)'
;MESRGWEEEEKHTSTCLLGNDDCLVRPVLDSHGWDHDAGFDGLSLEVSKQIKGGLTASAAGQTSKDKENFFIQSECAVNFAHQKGHLFSALDFQTAGKDLVCTLRGDAYFRNLRCNSTGCSLSLTSLGKIHLFGAKLEDSILLGRRFELMGNAGRIEGNGQGGFGGSLQATLRGKDYPVRDEKVTLSSTLLSFDKEMVVGGSLQADFRAGRTAKISFNANVNSRSLGQVSFKFTATEQIELGIIAIVSLLQALIHRTNCHGGRSLAWAEKL
;
A
#
# COMPACT_ATOMS: atom_id res chain seq x y z
N MET A 1 49.45 -2.62 31.56
CA MET A 1 48.14 -2.90 32.17
C MET A 1 47.10 -2.27 31.27
N GLU A 2 46.71 -2.99 30.21
CA GLU A 2 45.54 -3.88 30.17
C GLU A 2 44.31 -3.07 29.71
N SER A 3 44.00 -3.01 28.42
CA SER A 3 43.30 -3.99 27.58
C SER A 3 41.81 -3.65 27.42
N ARG A 4 41.32 -3.77 26.17
CA ARG A 4 39.91 -3.87 25.72
C ARG A 4 39.17 -2.54 25.58
N GLY A 5 38.47 -2.24 24.49
CA GLY A 5 38.18 -2.97 23.26
C GLY A 5 37.41 -2.00 22.35
N TRP A 6 37.78 -1.98 21.08
CA TRP A 6 36.99 -1.30 20.06
C TRP A 6 35.95 -2.32 19.58
N GLU A 7 34.69 -2.14 19.94
CA GLU A 7 33.57 -2.82 19.27
C GLU A 7 33.06 -1.88 18.17
N GLU A 8 33.21 -2.39 16.94
CA GLU A 8 32.52 -1.94 15.74
C GLU A 8 31.01 -1.96 15.97
N GLU A 9 30.35 -0.84 15.68
CA GLU A 9 28.95 -0.85 15.29
C GLU A 9 28.88 -0.22 13.91
N GLU A 10 29.17 -1.05 12.89
CA GLU A 10 28.98 -0.72 11.48
C GLU A 10 27.51 -0.42 11.21
N LYS A 11 27.17 0.86 11.28
CA LYS A 11 25.86 1.36 10.89
C LYS A 11 25.77 1.37 9.36
N HIS A 12 25.13 0.33 8.83
CA HIS A 12 24.76 0.12 7.43
C HIS A 12 24.40 1.44 6.72
N THR A 13 25.37 1.98 5.99
CA THR A 13 25.14 3.07 5.04
C THR A 13 25.05 2.41 3.68
N SER A 14 23.83 2.11 3.23
CA SER A 14 23.59 1.61 1.87
C SER A 14 23.97 2.69 0.86
N THR A 15 25.22 2.63 0.40
CA THR A 15 25.81 3.57 -0.55
C THR A 15 25.06 3.55 -1.87
N CYS A 16 24.36 4.63 -2.19
CA CYS A 16 23.86 4.88 -3.54
C CYS A 16 25.07 5.06 -4.47
N LEU A 17 25.24 4.19 -5.47
CA LEU A 17 26.48 4.12 -6.25
C LEU A 17 26.63 5.26 -7.28
N LEU A 18 25.52 5.88 -7.68
CA LEU A 18 25.52 7.14 -8.43
C LEU A 18 24.10 7.71 -8.36
N GLY A 19 23.97 8.93 -7.87
CA GLY A 19 22.68 9.58 -7.65
C GLY A 19 22.74 11.06 -7.98
N ASN A 20 22.25 11.46 -9.16
CA ASN A 20 21.77 12.84 -9.32
C ASN A 20 20.29 12.86 -8.88
N ASP A 21 19.72 14.03 -8.59
CA ASP A 21 18.30 14.13 -8.17
C ASP A 21 17.31 13.43 -9.15
N ASP A 22 17.71 13.27 -10.41
CA ASP A 22 16.92 12.66 -11.49
C ASP A 22 17.17 11.15 -11.71
N CYS A 23 18.18 10.54 -11.09
CA CYS A 23 18.56 9.14 -11.32
C CYS A 23 19.17 8.54 -10.06
N LEU A 24 18.56 7.49 -9.54
CA LEU A 24 18.93 6.79 -8.33
C LEU A 24 19.23 5.32 -8.65
N VAL A 25 20.47 4.89 -8.40
CA VAL A 25 20.88 3.49 -8.54
C VAL A 25 21.18 2.91 -7.17
N ARG A 26 20.47 1.84 -6.80
CA ARG A 26 20.57 1.17 -5.50
C ARG A 26 20.78 -0.33 -5.69
N PRO A 27 21.79 -0.93 -5.05
CA PRO A 27 21.86 -2.38 -4.99
C PRO A 27 20.74 -2.92 -4.09
N VAL A 28 20.14 -4.04 -4.48
CA VAL A 28 19.13 -4.76 -3.69
C VAL A 28 19.83 -5.86 -2.92
N LEU A 29 19.80 -5.77 -1.59
CA LEU A 29 20.40 -6.74 -0.69
C LEU A 29 19.37 -7.84 -0.37
N ASP A 30 19.76 -9.10 -0.50
CA ASP A 30 18.97 -10.19 0.08
C ASP A 30 19.12 -10.17 1.61
N SER A 31 18.01 -10.26 2.32
CA SER A 31 17.96 -10.26 3.80
C SER A 31 18.03 -11.67 4.39
N HIS A 32 18.02 -12.71 3.56
CA HIS A 32 17.97 -14.11 3.99
C HIS A 32 19.28 -14.90 3.75
N GLY A 33 20.39 -14.23 3.42
CA GLY A 33 21.71 -14.84 3.30
C GLY A 33 22.25 -15.34 4.65
N TRP A 34 22.14 -16.64 4.91
CA TRP A 34 22.65 -17.32 6.11
C TRP A 34 24.12 -17.78 5.98
N ASP A 35 24.68 -17.73 4.77
CA ASP A 35 26.07 -18.07 4.51
C ASP A 35 26.87 -16.77 4.30
N HIS A 36 28.17 -16.81 4.55
CA HIS A 36 29.06 -15.63 4.61
C HIS A 36 29.24 -14.85 3.29
N ASP A 37 28.37 -15.08 2.31
CA ASP A 37 28.27 -14.38 1.04
C ASP A 37 27.27 -13.22 1.19
N ALA A 38 27.70 -12.10 1.79
CA ALA A 38 26.99 -10.82 1.67
C ALA A 38 27.14 -10.27 0.24
N GLY A 39 26.55 -10.98 -0.73
CA GLY A 39 26.55 -10.64 -2.15
C GLY A 39 25.36 -9.75 -2.50
N PHE A 40 25.56 -8.78 -3.38
CA PHE A 40 24.46 -8.02 -3.96
C PHE A 40 23.70 -8.90 -4.95
N ASP A 41 22.45 -9.23 -4.62
CA ASP A 41 21.63 -10.18 -5.40
C ASP A 41 20.73 -9.50 -6.44
N GLY A 42 20.76 -8.16 -6.50
CA GLY A 42 20.07 -7.39 -7.51
C GLY A 42 20.50 -5.93 -7.62
N LEU A 43 20.06 -5.29 -8.69
CA LEU A 43 20.27 -3.89 -9.01
C LEU A 43 18.91 -3.24 -9.25
N SER A 44 18.63 -2.14 -8.56
CA SER A 44 17.49 -1.25 -8.83
C SER A 44 18.01 0.07 -9.40
N LEU A 45 17.41 0.50 -10.49
CA LEU A 45 17.66 1.75 -11.18
C LEU A 45 16.33 2.49 -11.29
N GLU A 46 16.27 3.71 -10.79
CA GLU A 46 15.10 4.58 -10.85
C GLU A 46 15.52 5.90 -11.48
N VAL A 47 14.89 6.28 -12.59
CA VAL A 47 15.10 7.55 -13.27
C VAL A 47 13.79 8.30 -13.27
N SER A 48 13.80 9.56 -12.85
CA SER A 48 12.65 10.43 -12.94
C SER A 48 13.09 11.78 -13.42
N LYS A 49 12.43 12.32 -14.45
CA LYS A 49 12.79 13.58 -15.04
C LYS A 49 11.56 14.41 -15.32
N GLN A 50 11.54 15.62 -14.78
CA GLN A 50 10.54 16.60 -15.12
C GLN A 50 10.94 17.30 -16.43
N ILE A 51 10.06 17.21 -17.43
CA ILE A 51 10.18 17.85 -18.73
C ILE A 51 9.36 19.16 -18.69
N LYS A 52 9.75 20.12 -19.52
CA LYS A 52 9.05 21.40 -19.66
C LYS A 52 7.59 21.19 -20.05
N GLY A 53 6.67 21.93 -19.44
CA GLY A 53 5.24 21.90 -19.78
C GLY A 53 4.37 20.96 -18.94
N GLY A 54 4.80 20.57 -17.73
CA GLY A 54 4.01 19.74 -16.82
C GLY A 54 4.07 18.24 -17.14
N LEU A 55 4.95 17.84 -18.05
CA LEU A 55 5.25 16.46 -18.39
C LEU A 55 6.34 15.93 -17.46
N THR A 56 6.08 14.85 -16.74
CA THR A 56 7.08 14.12 -15.94
C THR A 56 7.17 12.71 -16.50
N ALA A 57 8.38 12.26 -16.81
CA ALA A 57 8.63 10.88 -17.23
C ALA A 57 9.48 10.19 -16.16
N SER A 58 9.16 8.94 -15.84
CA SER A 58 9.94 8.10 -14.96
C SER A 58 10.12 6.71 -15.57
N ALA A 59 11.28 6.11 -15.33
CA ALA A 59 11.59 4.75 -15.70
C ALA A 59 12.31 4.10 -14.53
N ALA A 60 11.76 3.00 -14.03
CA ALA A 60 12.37 2.15 -13.02
C ALA A 60 12.68 0.78 -13.62
N GLY A 61 13.73 0.15 -13.11
CA GLY A 61 14.18 -1.16 -13.54
C GLY A 61 14.88 -1.85 -12.39
N GLN A 62 14.40 -3.02 -12.01
CA GLN A 62 15.03 -3.87 -11.03
C GLN A 62 15.34 -5.22 -11.65
N THR A 63 16.56 -5.69 -11.47
CA THR A 63 16.96 -7.05 -11.83
C THR A 63 17.47 -7.75 -10.59
N SER A 64 17.00 -8.95 -10.33
CA SER A 64 17.53 -9.80 -9.27
C SER A 64 17.82 -11.19 -9.84
N LYS A 65 18.92 -11.80 -9.42
CA LYS A 65 19.39 -13.09 -9.92
C LYS A 65 19.61 -14.03 -8.75
N ASP A 66 18.66 -14.92 -8.53
CA ASP A 66 18.82 -16.06 -7.64
C ASP A 66 19.57 -17.20 -8.36
N LYS A 67 20.09 -18.18 -7.61
CA LYS A 67 20.83 -19.35 -8.11
C LYS A 67 20.09 -20.10 -9.21
N GLU A 68 18.76 -20.13 -9.16
CA GLU A 68 17.92 -20.85 -10.13
C GLU A 68 17.04 -19.94 -11.01
N ASN A 69 16.81 -18.68 -10.62
CA ASN A 69 15.81 -17.82 -11.27
C ASN A 69 16.32 -16.39 -11.50
N PHE A 70 16.05 -15.84 -12.69
CA PHE A 70 16.33 -14.44 -13.00
C PHE A 70 15.02 -13.66 -13.06
N PHE A 71 14.89 -12.65 -12.20
CA PHE A 71 13.73 -11.78 -12.13
C PHE A 71 14.09 -10.39 -12.68
N ILE A 72 13.35 -9.94 -13.69
CA ILE A 72 13.44 -8.59 -14.21
C ILE A 72 12.08 -7.93 -14.00
N GLN A 73 12.10 -6.72 -13.47
CA GLN A 73 10.97 -5.82 -13.44
C GLN A 73 11.39 -4.48 -14.01
N SER A 74 10.60 -3.90 -14.90
CA SER A 74 10.82 -2.55 -15.42
C SER A 74 9.48 -1.85 -15.55
N GLU A 75 9.42 -0.61 -15.08
CA GLU A 75 8.23 0.24 -15.12
C GLU A 75 8.60 1.55 -15.80
N CYS A 76 7.88 1.93 -16.84
CA CYS A 76 8.04 3.20 -17.54
C CYS A 76 6.73 3.97 -17.43
N ALA A 77 6.75 5.12 -16.76
CA ALA A 77 5.59 5.94 -16.56
C ALA A 77 5.78 7.37 -17.10
N VAL A 78 4.71 7.94 -17.61
CA VAL A 78 4.66 9.29 -18.14
C VAL A 78 3.40 9.96 -17.59
N ASN A 79 3.57 11.05 -16.88
CA ASN A 79 2.50 11.87 -16.33
C ASN A 79 2.50 13.23 -17.01
N PHE A 80 1.38 13.60 -17.62
CA PHE A 80 1.15 14.92 -18.18
C PHE A 80 0.11 15.64 -17.32
N ALA A 81 0.58 16.57 -16.49
CA ALA A 81 -0.28 17.37 -15.63
C ALA A 81 -0.64 18.71 -16.31
N HIS A 82 -1.94 18.92 -16.54
CA HIS A 82 -2.50 20.18 -17.01
C HIS A 82 -3.46 20.78 -15.96
N GLN A 83 -3.72 22.09 -16.00
CA GLN A 83 -4.49 22.79 -14.96
C GLN A 83 -5.89 22.22 -14.68
N LYS A 84 -6.51 21.56 -15.67
CA LYS A 84 -7.87 20.99 -15.58
C LYS A 84 -7.90 19.46 -15.56
N GLY A 85 -6.75 18.79 -15.65
CA GLY A 85 -6.70 17.34 -15.74
C GLY A 85 -5.28 16.82 -15.88
N HIS A 86 -5.07 15.56 -15.53
CA HIS A 86 -3.78 14.90 -15.73
C HIS A 86 -3.99 13.59 -16.47
N LEU A 87 -3.07 13.30 -17.40
CA LEU A 87 -3.01 12.05 -18.14
C LEU A 87 -1.79 11.30 -17.66
N PHE A 88 -1.98 10.05 -17.25
CA PHE A 88 -0.91 9.17 -16.80
C PHE A 88 -0.89 7.95 -17.69
N SER A 89 0.28 7.56 -18.17
CA SER A 89 0.46 6.31 -18.92
C SER A 89 1.63 5.57 -18.30
N ALA A 90 1.44 4.30 -17.97
CA ALA A 90 2.47 3.44 -17.43
C ALA A 90 2.59 2.15 -18.26
N LEU A 91 3.81 1.64 -18.34
CA LEU A 91 4.19 0.42 -19.03
C LEU A 91 5.04 -0.39 -18.07
N ASP A 92 4.48 -1.49 -17.58
CA ASP A 92 5.14 -2.41 -16.67
C ASP A 92 5.53 -3.69 -17.41
N PHE A 93 6.77 -4.12 -17.21
CA PHE A 93 7.32 -5.38 -17.68
C PHE A 93 7.79 -6.16 -16.46
N GLN A 94 7.33 -7.37 -16.29
CA GLN A 94 7.71 -8.22 -15.16
C GLN A 94 7.92 -9.66 -15.63
N THR A 95 9.03 -10.28 -15.23
CA THR A 95 9.25 -11.71 -15.47
C THR A 95 8.46 -12.53 -14.45
N ALA A 96 7.59 -13.43 -14.92
CA ALA A 96 6.86 -14.39 -14.12
C ALA A 96 7.33 -15.81 -14.48
N GLY A 97 8.42 -16.26 -13.84
CA GLY A 97 9.05 -17.55 -14.14
C GLY A 97 9.69 -17.55 -15.53
N LYS A 98 9.12 -18.28 -16.48
CA LYS A 98 9.60 -18.33 -17.88
C LYS A 98 8.90 -17.35 -18.82
N ASP A 99 7.76 -16.80 -18.39
CA ASP A 99 6.93 -15.91 -19.20
C ASP A 99 7.12 -14.45 -18.79
N LEU A 100 6.87 -13.54 -19.73
CA LEU A 100 6.90 -12.10 -19.49
C LEU A 100 5.47 -11.57 -19.35
N VAL A 101 5.25 -10.77 -18.31
CA VAL A 101 4.01 -10.01 -18.08
C VAL A 101 4.24 -8.59 -18.54
N CYS A 102 3.45 -8.13 -19.50
CA CYS A 102 3.49 -6.75 -19.98
C CYS A 102 2.15 -6.09 -19.63
N THR A 103 2.14 -5.05 -18.81
CA THR A 103 0.95 -4.27 -18.49
C THR A 103 1.10 -2.86 -19.02
N LEU A 104 0.23 -2.47 -19.95
CA LEU A 104 0.03 -1.10 -20.37
C LEU A 104 -1.14 -0.51 -19.59
N ARG A 105 -0.93 0.60 -18.90
CA ARG A 105 -1.95 1.32 -18.15
C ARG A 105 -2.04 2.75 -18.65
N GLY A 106 -3.25 3.26 -18.81
CA GLY A 106 -3.53 4.64 -19.19
C GLY A 106 -4.63 5.19 -18.31
N ASP A 107 -4.30 6.13 -17.43
CA ASP A 107 -5.25 6.85 -16.60
C ASP A 107 -5.43 8.28 -17.12
N ALA A 108 -6.66 8.76 -17.10
CA ALA A 108 -7.02 10.09 -17.56
C ALA A 108 -7.99 10.69 -16.55
N TYR A 109 -7.54 11.75 -15.87
CA TYR A 109 -8.33 12.45 -14.86
C TYR A 109 -8.70 13.83 -15.36
N PHE A 110 -9.99 14.12 -15.30
CA PHE A 110 -10.57 15.40 -15.71
C PHE A 110 -11.35 16.02 -14.56
N ARG A 111 -11.05 17.27 -14.25
CA ARG A 111 -11.78 18.04 -13.24
C ARG A 111 -12.83 18.90 -13.94
N ASN A 112 -14.07 18.42 -13.93
CA ASN A 112 -15.18 19.09 -14.62
C ASN A 112 -15.67 20.34 -13.86
N LEU A 113 -15.79 20.25 -12.53
CA LEU A 113 -16.30 21.34 -11.68
C LEU A 113 -15.36 21.60 -10.49
N ARG A 114 -15.59 22.70 -9.75
CA ARG A 114 -14.83 23.01 -8.52
C ARG A 114 -14.88 21.86 -7.50
N CYS A 115 -15.95 21.06 -7.54
CA CYS A 115 -16.28 20.00 -6.60
C CYS A 115 -16.37 18.59 -7.20
N ASN A 116 -16.25 18.38 -8.51
CA ASN A 116 -16.30 17.04 -9.10
C ASN A 116 -15.04 16.75 -9.95
N SER A 117 -14.48 15.56 -9.77
CA SER A 117 -13.36 15.04 -10.56
C SER A 117 -13.70 13.64 -11.06
N THR A 118 -13.64 13.47 -12.37
CA THR A 118 -13.94 12.20 -13.04
C THR A 118 -12.66 11.67 -13.65
N GLY A 119 -12.32 10.42 -13.35
CA GLY A 119 -11.18 9.69 -13.88
C GLY A 119 -11.62 8.47 -14.69
N CYS A 120 -10.91 8.17 -15.77
CA CYS A 120 -11.06 6.95 -16.54
C CYS A 120 -9.67 6.30 -16.66
N SER A 121 -9.61 5.00 -16.41
CA SER A 121 -8.40 4.19 -16.39
C SER A 121 -8.61 3.00 -17.30
N LEU A 122 -7.70 2.80 -18.23
CA LEU A 122 -7.66 1.63 -19.10
C LEU A 122 -6.39 0.85 -18.79
N SER A 123 -6.48 -0.47 -18.76
CA SER A 123 -5.34 -1.35 -18.61
C SER A 123 -5.40 -2.49 -19.63
N LEU A 124 -4.24 -2.86 -20.15
CA LEU A 124 -4.05 -3.98 -21.05
C LEU A 124 -2.87 -4.79 -20.51
N THR A 125 -3.15 -5.96 -19.97
CA THR A 125 -2.13 -6.87 -19.45
C THR A 125 -2.01 -8.07 -20.37
N SER A 126 -0.81 -8.34 -20.85
CA SER A 126 -0.45 -9.53 -21.61
C SER A 126 0.42 -10.43 -20.76
N LEU A 127 0.00 -11.67 -20.56
CA LEU A 127 0.72 -12.70 -19.82
C LEU A 127 0.90 -13.92 -20.74
N GLY A 128 2.07 -14.03 -21.39
CA GLY A 128 2.33 -15.11 -22.36
C GLY A 128 1.31 -15.13 -23.50
N LYS A 129 0.38 -16.10 -23.48
CA LYS A 129 -0.71 -16.26 -24.48
C LYS A 129 -2.04 -15.62 -24.05
N ILE A 130 -2.14 -15.12 -22.82
CA ILE A 130 -3.37 -14.58 -22.24
C ILE A 130 -3.33 -13.06 -22.33
N HIS A 131 -4.37 -12.46 -22.89
CA HIS A 131 -4.56 -11.02 -22.94
C HIS A 131 -5.76 -10.62 -22.09
N LEU A 132 -5.54 -9.70 -21.15
CA LEU A 132 -6.53 -9.14 -20.23
C LEU A 132 -6.71 -7.66 -20.55
N PHE A 133 -7.96 -7.25 -20.75
CA PHE A 133 -8.36 -5.87 -20.97
C PHE A 133 -9.16 -5.40 -19.76
N GLY A 134 -8.75 -4.29 -19.17
CA GLY A 134 -9.40 -3.67 -18.02
C GLY A 134 -9.82 -2.24 -18.34
N ALA A 135 -10.99 -1.86 -17.84
CA ALA A 135 -11.44 -0.48 -17.82
C ALA A 135 -11.98 -0.18 -16.41
N LYS A 136 -11.63 0.99 -15.88
CA LYS A 136 -12.09 1.50 -14.59
C LYS A 136 -12.50 2.95 -14.77
N LEU A 137 -13.65 3.29 -14.22
CA LEU A 137 -14.16 4.65 -14.12
C LEU A 137 -14.15 5.03 -12.63
N GLU A 138 -13.71 6.23 -12.33
CA GLU A 138 -13.65 6.80 -10.99
C GLU A 138 -14.34 8.16 -11.01
N ASP A 139 -15.18 8.45 -10.04
CA ASP A 139 -15.83 9.75 -9.89
C ASP A 139 -15.77 10.17 -8.44
N SER A 140 -15.23 11.37 -8.18
CA SER A 140 -15.06 11.91 -6.84
C SER A 140 -15.74 13.26 -6.70
N ILE A 141 -16.69 13.32 -5.77
CA ILE A 141 -17.51 14.47 -5.46
C ILE A 141 -17.10 15.01 -4.08
N LEU A 142 -16.58 16.22 -4.08
CA LEU A 142 -16.20 16.97 -2.88
C LEU A 142 -17.35 17.91 -2.46
N LEU A 143 -18.08 17.56 -1.40
CA LEU A 143 -19.08 18.44 -0.81
C LEU A 143 -18.42 19.36 0.24
N GLY A 144 -18.23 20.61 -0.16
CA GLY A 144 -17.59 21.62 0.68
C GLY A 144 -16.08 21.37 0.83
N ARG A 145 -15.55 21.54 2.05
CA ARG A 145 -14.13 21.30 2.37
C ARG A 145 -13.90 20.06 3.22
N ARG A 146 -14.98 19.42 3.68
CA ARG A 146 -14.94 18.39 4.73
C ARG A 146 -15.41 17.03 4.26
N PHE A 147 -16.39 16.96 3.37
CA PHE A 147 -16.91 15.68 2.92
C PHE A 147 -16.48 15.40 1.50
N GLU A 148 -15.95 14.20 1.28
CA GLU A 148 -15.48 13.71 0.00
C GLU A 148 -16.06 12.33 -0.22
N LEU A 149 -16.76 12.14 -1.33
CA LEU A 149 -17.29 10.86 -1.77
C LEU A 149 -16.57 10.47 -3.04
N MET A 150 -16.02 9.28 -3.10
CA MET A 150 -15.35 8.73 -4.28
C MET A 150 -15.97 7.38 -4.61
N GLY A 151 -16.54 7.25 -5.79
CA GLY A 151 -17.00 6.00 -6.35
C GLY A 151 -16.06 5.55 -7.45
N ASN A 152 -15.81 4.25 -7.56
CA ASN A 152 -15.25 3.67 -8.76
C ASN A 152 -15.99 2.41 -9.16
N ALA A 153 -15.98 2.14 -10.45
CA ALA A 153 -16.52 0.93 -11.05
C ALA A 153 -15.60 0.54 -12.21
N GLY A 154 -15.33 -0.75 -12.35
CA GLY A 154 -14.47 -1.26 -13.38
C GLY A 154 -14.87 -2.65 -13.80
N ARG A 155 -14.37 -3.03 -14.97
CA ARG A 155 -14.52 -4.35 -15.55
C ARG A 155 -13.18 -4.79 -16.09
N ILE A 156 -12.84 -6.04 -15.87
CA ILE A 156 -11.72 -6.71 -16.48
C ILE A 156 -12.23 -7.92 -17.25
N GLU A 157 -11.69 -8.15 -18.43
CA GLU A 157 -12.10 -9.24 -19.31
C GLU A 157 -10.88 -9.78 -20.04
N GLY A 158 -10.75 -11.10 -20.09
CA GLY A 158 -9.76 -11.74 -20.95
C GLY A 158 -9.78 -13.25 -20.87
N ASN A 159 -9.35 -13.88 -21.98
CA ASN A 159 -9.27 -15.33 -22.15
C ASN A 159 -10.53 -16.10 -21.67
N GLY A 160 -11.72 -15.57 -21.94
CA GLY A 160 -13.02 -16.20 -21.63
C GLY A 160 -13.51 -16.02 -20.19
N GLN A 161 -12.76 -15.32 -19.33
CA GLN A 161 -13.18 -14.97 -17.98
C GLN A 161 -13.28 -13.46 -17.82
N GLY A 162 -14.25 -13.01 -17.05
CA GLY A 162 -14.50 -11.59 -16.80
C GLY A 162 -14.86 -11.35 -15.35
N GLY A 163 -14.43 -10.19 -14.85
CA GLY A 163 -14.79 -9.71 -13.54
C GLY A 163 -15.28 -8.27 -13.60
N PHE A 164 -16.23 -7.93 -12.74
CA PHE A 164 -16.63 -6.56 -12.51
C PHE A 164 -16.34 -6.21 -11.06
N GLY A 165 -15.90 -4.99 -10.82
CA GLY A 165 -15.62 -4.50 -9.49
C GLY A 165 -16.09 -3.08 -9.33
N GLY A 166 -16.35 -2.69 -8.10
CA GLY A 166 -16.61 -1.32 -7.75
C GLY A 166 -16.26 -1.07 -6.30
N SER A 167 -16.02 0.18 -5.98
CA SER A 167 -15.86 0.58 -4.59
C SER A 167 -16.41 1.97 -4.37
N LEU A 168 -16.89 2.19 -3.15
CA LEU A 168 -17.39 3.45 -2.69
C LEU A 168 -16.59 3.84 -1.46
N GLN A 169 -16.01 5.02 -1.47
CA GLN A 169 -15.25 5.59 -0.38
C GLN A 169 -15.86 6.92 0.04
N ALA A 170 -16.09 7.10 1.32
CA ALA A 170 -16.53 8.35 1.94
C ALA A 170 -15.47 8.79 2.94
N THR A 171 -14.90 9.98 2.71
CA THR A 171 -13.90 10.60 3.60
C THR A 171 -14.49 11.86 4.22
N LEU A 172 -14.53 11.89 5.55
CA LEU A 172 -14.88 13.05 6.35
C LEU A 172 -13.62 13.64 6.98
N ARG A 173 -13.27 14.86 6.57
CA ARG A 173 -12.17 15.66 7.09
C ARG A 173 -12.64 16.51 8.27
N GLY A 174 -11.74 16.69 9.24
CA GLY A 174 -12.00 17.42 10.48
C GLY A 174 -12.34 18.90 10.27
N LYS A 175 -12.84 19.53 11.36
CA LYS A 175 -13.36 20.91 11.33
C LYS A 175 -12.29 21.92 10.87
N ASP A 176 -11.06 21.71 11.29
CA ASP A 176 -9.91 22.61 11.12
C ASP A 176 -8.99 22.22 9.95
N TYR A 177 -9.49 21.44 8.99
CA TYR A 177 -8.76 21.15 7.76
C TYR A 177 -8.53 22.43 6.93
N PRO A 178 -7.31 22.74 6.44
CA PRO A 178 -6.12 21.86 6.35
C PRO A 178 -5.11 21.98 7.50
N VAL A 179 -5.37 22.78 8.54
CA VAL A 179 -4.43 22.99 9.66
C VAL A 179 -4.30 21.75 10.54
N ARG A 180 -5.38 20.99 10.72
CA ARG A 180 -5.39 19.66 11.35
C ARG A 180 -5.78 18.59 10.34
N ASP A 181 -4.89 17.62 10.12
CA ASP A 181 -5.10 16.44 9.29
C ASP A 181 -5.83 15.34 10.06
N GLU A 182 -7.04 15.65 10.51
CA GLU A 182 -7.96 14.67 11.08
C GLU A 182 -8.89 14.20 9.96
N LYS A 183 -9.01 12.89 9.75
CA LYS A 183 -9.88 12.33 8.71
C LYS A 183 -10.42 10.97 9.12
N VAL A 184 -11.65 10.71 8.73
CA VAL A 184 -12.30 9.42 8.86
C VAL A 184 -12.70 8.98 7.46
N THR A 185 -12.16 7.87 6.99
CA THR A 185 -12.43 7.30 5.69
C THR A 185 -13.12 5.95 5.88
N LEU A 186 -14.33 5.83 5.36
CA LEU A 186 -15.05 4.57 5.24
C LEU A 186 -15.02 4.16 3.77
N SER A 187 -14.65 2.93 3.46
CA SER A 187 -14.72 2.38 2.11
C SER A 187 -15.45 1.05 2.10
N SER A 188 -16.24 0.79 1.08
CA SER A 188 -16.78 -0.52 0.77
C SER A 188 -16.40 -0.91 -0.65
N THR A 189 -15.98 -2.15 -0.83
CA THR A 189 -15.56 -2.71 -2.12
C THR A 189 -16.44 -3.91 -2.44
N LEU A 190 -16.78 -4.03 -3.72
CA LEU A 190 -17.57 -5.12 -4.26
C LEU A 190 -16.86 -5.62 -5.52
N LEU A 191 -16.38 -6.85 -5.50
CA LEU A 191 -15.68 -7.46 -6.63
C LEU A 191 -16.36 -8.76 -6.96
N SER A 192 -16.76 -8.96 -8.21
CA SER A 192 -17.18 -10.24 -8.73
C SER A 192 -16.19 -10.73 -9.77
N PHE A 193 -15.63 -11.90 -9.54
CA PHE A 193 -14.71 -12.56 -10.45
C PHE A 193 -15.12 -14.02 -10.60
N ASP A 194 -15.30 -14.49 -11.83
CA ASP A 194 -15.63 -15.89 -12.16
C ASP A 194 -16.73 -16.51 -11.27
N LYS A 195 -17.88 -15.81 -11.16
CA LYS A 195 -19.06 -16.19 -10.35
C LYS A 195 -18.88 -16.16 -8.82
N GLU A 196 -17.70 -15.83 -8.31
CA GLU A 196 -17.51 -15.51 -6.90
C GLU A 196 -17.70 -14.01 -6.67
N MET A 197 -18.40 -13.65 -5.61
CA MET A 197 -18.60 -12.26 -5.19
C MET A 197 -17.88 -12.04 -3.86
N VAL A 198 -16.93 -11.11 -3.88
CA VAL A 198 -16.12 -10.70 -2.75
C VAL A 198 -16.57 -9.31 -2.33
N VAL A 199 -16.96 -9.17 -1.06
CA VAL A 199 -17.36 -7.89 -0.47
C VAL A 199 -16.36 -7.51 0.60
N GLY A 200 -15.82 -6.32 0.51
CA GLY A 200 -14.90 -5.76 1.48
C GLY A 200 -15.42 -4.46 2.08
N GLY A 201 -14.97 -4.17 3.28
CA GLY A 201 -15.18 -2.91 3.97
C GLY A 201 -13.89 -2.51 4.67
N SER A 202 -13.50 -1.24 4.58
CA SER A 202 -12.41 -0.70 5.38
C SER A 202 -12.84 0.60 6.06
N LEU A 203 -12.36 0.80 7.28
CA LEU A 203 -12.58 1.98 8.08
C LEU A 203 -11.22 2.46 8.57
N GLN A 204 -10.79 3.61 8.08
CA GLN A 204 -9.60 4.30 8.55
C GLN A 204 -10.01 5.55 9.30
N ALA A 205 -9.44 5.79 10.47
CA ALA A 205 -9.69 6.97 11.26
C ALA A 205 -8.37 7.52 11.81
N ASP A 206 -7.96 8.66 11.28
CA ASP A 206 -6.75 9.37 11.67
C ASP A 206 -7.14 10.59 12.51
N PHE A 207 -6.68 10.61 13.75
CA PHE A 207 -6.92 11.68 14.71
C PHE A 207 -5.60 12.18 15.30
N ARG A 208 -5.52 13.48 15.59
CA ARG A 208 -4.38 14.07 16.28
C ARG A 208 -4.75 14.42 17.71
N ALA A 209 -4.26 13.62 18.66
CA ALA A 209 -4.43 13.86 20.08
C ALA A 209 -3.36 14.86 20.59
N GLY A 210 -3.57 16.16 20.36
CA GLY A 210 -2.71 17.23 20.89
C GLY A 210 -1.56 17.68 19.97
N ARG A 211 -0.49 18.26 20.55
CA ARG A 211 0.65 18.81 19.78
C ARG A 211 1.61 17.73 19.28
N THR A 212 1.77 16.63 20.00
CA THR A 212 2.83 15.63 19.78
C THR A 212 2.35 14.20 19.55
N ALA A 213 1.05 13.88 19.69
CA ALA A 213 0.54 12.53 19.46
C ALA A 213 -0.43 12.47 18.26
N LYS A 214 -0.20 11.51 17.37
CA LYS A 214 -1.08 11.12 16.26
C LYS A 214 -1.53 9.68 16.46
N ILE A 215 -2.81 9.44 16.29
CA ILE A 215 -3.45 8.13 16.44
C ILE A 215 -4.14 7.82 15.12
N SER A 216 -3.83 6.66 14.55
CA SER A 216 -4.37 6.17 13.30
C SER A 216 -4.96 4.78 13.55
N PHE A 217 -6.25 4.64 13.32
CA PHE A 217 -6.99 3.39 13.41
C PHE A 217 -7.30 2.91 12.01
N ASN A 218 -7.10 1.63 11.73
CA ASN A 218 -7.48 1.00 10.48
C ASN A 218 -8.13 -0.35 10.79
N ALA A 219 -9.35 -0.54 10.32
CA ALA A 219 -10.06 -1.81 10.36
C ALA A 219 -10.47 -2.19 8.95
N ASN A 220 -10.01 -3.35 8.48
CA ASN A 220 -10.34 -3.91 7.18
C ASN A 220 -11.05 -5.25 7.41
N VAL A 221 -12.14 -5.48 6.67
CA VAL A 221 -12.95 -6.68 6.73
C VAL A 221 -13.23 -7.14 5.30
N ASN A 222 -12.98 -8.41 5.03
CA ASN A 222 -13.24 -9.02 3.74
C ASN A 222 -14.13 -10.27 3.90
N SER A 223 -15.05 -10.49 2.96
CA SER A 223 -15.97 -11.64 2.94
C SER A 223 -15.27 -13.00 2.90
N ARG A 224 -13.98 -13.05 2.56
CA ARG A 224 -13.12 -14.26 2.67
C ARG A 224 -12.64 -14.55 4.10
N SER A 225 -13.36 -14.09 5.12
CA SER A 225 -13.07 -14.31 6.55
C SER A 225 -11.70 -13.75 7.02
N LEU A 226 -11.16 -12.75 6.32
CA LEU A 226 -9.93 -12.07 6.69
C LEU A 226 -10.30 -10.67 7.18
N GLY A 227 -10.26 -10.48 8.49
CA GLY A 227 -10.38 -9.19 9.15
C GLY A 227 -9.03 -8.78 9.72
N GLN A 228 -8.57 -7.57 9.40
CA GLN A 228 -7.36 -6.99 9.96
C GLN A 228 -7.72 -5.71 10.69
N VAL A 229 -7.34 -5.62 11.96
CA VAL A 229 -7.43 -4.37 12.74
C VAL A 229 -6.01 -3.94 13.08
N SER A 230 -5.69 -2.68 12.83
CA SER A 230 -4.38 -2.09 13.04
C SER A 230 -4.52 -0.74 13.73
N PHE A 231 -3.74 -0.56 14.78
CA PHE A 231 -3.64 0.71 15.49
C PHE A 231 -2.22 1.22 15.34
N LYS A 232 -2.07 2.45 14.87
CA LYS A 232 -0.80 3.14 14.75
C LYS A 232 -0.82 4.36 15.65
N PHE A 233 0.05 4.35 16.65
CA PHE A 233 0.26 5.47 17.55
C PHE A 233 1.63 6.07 17.23
N THR A 234 1.68 7.36 16.99
CA THR A 234 2.94 8.11 16.82
C THR A 234 2.96 9.16 17.90
N ALA A 235 3.80 8.95 18.91
CA ALA A 235 3.91 9.80 20.08
C ALA A 235 5.38 9.95 20.50
N THR A 236 5.68 10.84 21.44
CA THR A 236 7.01 10.99 22.07
C THR A 236 7.38 9.72 22.87
N GLU A 237 8.69 9.46 23.03
CA GLU A 237 9.26 8.25 23.69
C GLU A 237 8.59 7.87 25.02
N GLN A 238 8.17 8.87 25.81
CA GLN A 238 7.51 8.67 27.10
C GLN A 238 6.11 8.03 27.00
N ILE A 239 5.38 8.26 25.91
CA ILE A 239 4.05 7.67 25.67
C ILE A 239 4.18 6.28 25.06
N GLU A 240 5.22 6.04 24.26
CA GLU A 240 5.50 4.72 23.66
C GLU A 240 5.74 3.66 24.74
N LEU A 241 6.57 3.96 25.75
CA LEU A 241 6.79 3.08 26.91
C LEU A 241 5.52 2.84 27.73
N GLY A 242 4.67 3.87 27.87
CA GLY A 242 3.38 3.75 28.54
C GLY A 242 2.41 2.80 27.83
N ILE A 243 2.35 2.86 26.50
CA ILE A 243 1.50 1.97 25.69
C ILE A 243 2.00 0.54 25.79
N ILE A 244 3.31 0.30 25.72
CA ILE A 244 3.90 -1.05 25.87
C ILE A 244 3.52 -1.65 27.24
N ALA A 245 3.58 -0.86 28.31
CA ALA A 245 3.19 -1.31 29.65
C ALA A 245 1.70 -1.67 29.74
N ILE A 246 0.82 -0.85 29.16
CA ILE A 246 -0.63 -1.11 29.14
C ILE A 246 -0.96 -2.36 28.31
N VAL A 247 -0.34 -2.52 27.14
CA VAL A 247 -0.52 -3.72 26.31
C VAL A 247 -0.06 -4.98 27.05
N SER A 248 1.07 -4.91 27.75
CA SER A 248 1.60 -6.01 28.55
C SER A 248 0.65 -6.40 29.70
N LEU A 249 0.06 -5.41 30.37
CA LEU A 249 -0.94 -5.63 31.42
C LEU A 249 -2.24 -6.23 30.87
N LEU A 250 -2.72 -5.75 29.71
CA LEU A 250 -3.91 -6.30 29.07
C LEU A 250 -3.69 -7.75 28.63
N GLN A 251 -2.54 -8.07 28.06
CA GLN A 251 -2.18 -9.45 27.73
C GLN A 251 -2.17 -10.35 28.98
N ALA A 252 -1.59 -9.87 30.08
CA ALA A 252 -1.58 -10.61 31.35
C ALA A 252 -3.00 -10.83 31.91
N LEU A 253 -3.89 -9.84 31.78
CA LEU A 253 -5.29 -9.96 32.20
C LEU A 253 -6.08 -10.93 31.33
N ILE A 254 -5.92 -10.86 30.00
CA ILE A 254 -6.57 -11.78 29.05
C ILE A 254 -6.12 -13.22 29.31
N HIS A 255 -4.83 -13.42 29.56
CA HIS A 255 -4.28 -14.73 29.90
C HIS A 255 -4.88 -15.27 31.21
N ARG A 256 -5.02 -14.43 32.25
CA ARG A 256 -5.70 -14.81 33.50
C ARG A 256 -7.17 -15.17 33.31
N THR A 257 -7.90 -14.46 32.46
CA THR A 257 -9.32 -14.77 32.19
C THR A 257 -9.51 -16.07 31.41
N ASN A 258 -8.63 -16.36 30.44
CA ASN A 258 -8.68 -17.65 29.72
C ASN A 258 -8.33 -18.85 30.62
N CYS A 259 -7.47 -18.68 31.62
CA CYS A 259 -7.21 -19.71 32.64
C CYS A 259 -8.35 -19.92 33.66
N HIS A 260 -9.35 -19.02 33.71
CA HIS A 260 -10.53 -19.17 34.56
C HIS A 260 -11.78 -19.67 33.82
N GLY A 261 -11.90 -19.42 32.50
CA GLY A 261 -13.01 -19.89 31.67
C GLY A 261 -13.08 -21.42 31.47
N GLY A 262 -11.95 -22.13 31.60
CA GLY A 262 -11.90 -23.59 31.53
C GLY A 262 -12.44 -24.33 32.76
N ARG A 263 -12.87 -23.63 33.82
CA ARG A 263 -13.36 -24.24 35.07
C ARG A 263 -14.87 -24.16 35.28
N SER A 264 -15.63 -23.50 34.40
CA SER A 264 -17.07 -23.28 34.61
C SER A 264 -18.00 -24.36 34.05
N LEU A 265 -17.50 -25.34 33.28
CA LEU A 265 -18.30 -26.48 32.79
C LEU A 265 -18.09 -27.79 33.57
N ALA A 266 -17.32 -27.75 34.67
CA ALA A 266 -17.05 -28.93 35.50
C ALA A 266 -17.93 -29.06 36.75
N TRP A 267 -18.92 -28.16 36.95
CA TRP A 267 -19.70 -28.09 38.19
C TRP A 267 -21.19 -28.48 38.05
N ALA A 268 -21.61 -29.05 36.91
CA ALA A 268 -22.97 -29.57 36.73
C ALA A 268 -23.06 -31.11 36.64
N GLU A 269 -21.99 -31.83 37.00
CA GLU A 269 -22.01 -33.28 37.23
C GLU A 269 -21.25 -33.62 38.52
N LYS A 270 -21.87 -33.30 39.66
CA LYS A 270 -21.86 -34.09 40.91
C LYS A 270 -22.42 -33.22 42.04
N LEU A 271 -23.66 -33.55 42.38
CA LEU A 271 -24.31 -33.37 43.69
C LEU A 271 -24.45 -31.94 44.21
#